data_AF-A0A813HYK7-F1
#
_entry.id   AF-A0A813HYK7-F1
#
_cell.length_a   1.000
_cell.length_b   1.000
_cell.length_c   1.000
_cell.angle_alpha   90.00
_cell.angle_beta   90.00
_cell.angle_gamma   90.00
#
_symmetry.space_group_name_H-M   'P 1'
#
loop_
_entity.id
_entity.type
_entity.pdbx_description
1 polymer ?
#
loop_
_entity_poly.entity_id
_entity_poly.type
_entity_poly.pdbx_seq_one_letter_code
_entity_poly.pdbx_strand_id
1 'polypeptide(L)'
;MSFGVLFVASSCQWFAPDMPLKKESLQWAISGEVKIQDFYIVMGSVSASSKAGLDMMWEFLKSDFDAIHGMVKNASPSIMDSVIGAATSGYCSAEKADEIEKFFEANNKKLSSNKRTISQ
;
A
#
# COMPACT_ATOMS: atom_id res chain seq x y z
N MET A 1 23.70 -12.65 -8.96
CA MET A 1 22.63 -13.14 -9.85
C MET A 1 21.50 -13.66 -8.98
N SER A 2 20.24 -13.46 -9.37
CA SER A 2 19.00 -13.87 -8.66
C SER A 2 18.21 -12.79 -7.89
N PHE A 3 18.04 -11.59 -8.47
CA PHE A 3 16.93 -10.69 -8.07
C PHE A 3 15.63 -11.02 -8.83
N GLY A 4 15.73 -11.53 -10.07
CA GLY A 4 14.56 -11.79 -10.92
C GLY A 4 13.71 -13.02 -10.51
N VAL A 5 14.32 -14.05 -9.93
CA VAL A 5 13.60 -15.28 -9.53
C VAL A 5 12.83 -15.06 -8.23
N LEU A 6 13.35 -14.26 -7.29
CA LEU A 6 12.66 -13.92 -6.04
C LEU A 6 11.40 -13.06 -6.32
N PHE A 7 11.48 -12.17 -7.32
CA PHE A 7 10.37 -11.28 -7.68
C PHE A 7 9.18 -12.05 -8.28
N VAL A 8 9.45 -13.00 -9.19
CA VAL A 8 8.40 -13.81 -9.83
C VAL A 8 7.80 -14.82 -8.85
N ALA A 9 8.61 -15.47 -8.00
CA ALA A 9 8.08 -16.40 -6.99
C ALA A 9 7.21 -15.68 -5.94
N SER A 10 7.59 -14.47 -5.51
CA SER A 10 6.81 -13.68 -4.55
C SER A 10 5.50 -13.16 -5.15
N SER A 11 5.44 -12.90 -6.46
CA SER A 11 4.22 -12.42 -7.10
C SER A 11 3.04 -13.40 -7.05
N CYS A 12 3.31 -14.71 -7.04
CA CYS A 12 2.27 -15.73 -6.80
C CYS A 12 1.75 -15.72 -5.35
N GLN A 13 2.60 -15.41 -4.37
CA GLN A 13 2.21 -15.29 -2.96
C GLN A 13 1.23 -14.13 -2.74
N TRP A 14 1.38 -13.03 -3.48
CA TRP A 14 0.54 -11.84 -3.33
C TRP A 14 -0.88 -12.04 -3.88
N PHE A 15 -1.02 -12.99 -4.83
CA PHE A 15 -2.31 -13.43 -5.39
C PHE A 15 -2.86 -14.69 -4.72
N ALA A 16 -2.22 -15.18 -3.65
CA ALA A 16 -2.67 -16.36 -2.94
C ALA A 16 -4.12 -16.17 -2.43
N PRO A 17 -4.93 -17.23 -2.36
CA PRO A 17 -6.27 -17.13 -1.76
C PRO A 17 -6.21 -16.90 -0.23
N ASP A 18 -5.09 -17.25 0.41
CA ASP A 18 -4.93 -17.20 1.85
C ASP A 18 -4.66 -15.76 2.38
N MET A 19 -5.54 -15.30 3.27
CA MET A 19 -5.49 -13.95 3.85
C MET A 19 -4.33 -13.75 4.84
N PRO A 20 -4.02 -14.70 5.75
CA PRO A 20 -2.82 -14.65 6.58
C PRO A 20 -1.53 -14.44 5.78
N LEU A 21 -1.35 -15.18 4.68
CA LEU A 21 -0.14 -15.08 3.85
C LEU A 21 0.01 -13.71 3.17
N LYS A 22 -1.11 -13.07 2.78
CA LYS A 22 -1.10 -11.68 2.29
C LYS A 22 -0.65 -10.70 3.36
N LYS A 23 -1.14 -10.87 4.59
CA LYS A 23 -0.75 -10.01 5.71
C LYS A 23 0.75 -10.14 6.03
N GLU A 24 1.28 -11.37 6.03
CA GLU A 24 2.73 -11.60 6.17
C GLU A 24 3.53 -10.95 5.04
N SER A 25 3.02 -11.02 3.81
CA SER A 25 3.64 -10.35 2.66
C SER A 25 3.69 -8.83 2.81
N LEU A 26 2.63 -8.21 3.32
CA LEU A 26 2.58 -6.77 3.62
C LEU A 26 3.56 -6.38 4.72
N GLN A 27 3.65 -7.19 5.79
CA GLN A 27 4.61 -6.97 6.87
C GLN A 27 6.07 -7.13 6.39
N TRP A 28 6.34 -8.14 5.56
CA TRP A 28 7.64 -8.29 4.92
C TRP A 28 8.00 -7.10 4.04
N ALA A 29 7.03 -6.53 3.29
CA ALA A 29 7.26 -5.37 2.44
C ALA A 29 7.77 -4.14 3.21
N ILE A 30 7.36 -3.96 4.47
CA ILE A 30 7.80 -2.83 5.31
C ILE A 30 8.92 -3.18 6.30
N SER A 31 9.41 -4.43 6.30
CA SER A 31 10.45 -4.92 7.23
C SER A 31 11.83 -4.26 7.03
N GLY A 32 12.06 -3.63 5.87
CA GLY A 32 13.37 -3.11 5.45
C GLY A 32 14.20 -4.09 4.61
N GLU A 33 13.76 -5.34 4.44
CA GLU A 33 14.39 -6.30 3.50
C GLU A 33 14.11 -5.96 2.04
N VAL A 34 12.95 -5.33 1.78
CA VAL A 34 12.55 -4.90 0.44
C VAL A 34 13.08 -3.50 0.16
N LYS A 35 13.59 -3.29 -1.06
CA LYS A 35 14.02 -1.95 -1.48
C LYS A 35 12.86 -0.97 -1.41
N ILE A 36 13.14 0.25 -0.95
CA ILE A 36 12.14 1.34 -0.83
C ILE A 36 11.47 1.66 -2.19
N GLN A 37 12.12 1.38 -3.32
CA GLN A 37 11.55 1.57 -4.65
C GLN A 37 10.58 0.47 -5.08
N ASP A 38 10.58 -0.69 -4.41
CA ASP A 38 9.87 -1.89 -4.87
C ASP A 38 8.74 -2.32 -3.93
N PHE A 39 8.74 -1.89 -2.65
CA PHE A 39 7.78 -2.41 -1.66
C PHE A 39 6.31 -2.13 -2.00
N TYR A 40 6.01 -1.01 -2.68
CA TYR A 40 4.63 -0.67 -3.07
C TYR A 40 4.05 -1.64 -4.11
N ILE A 41 4.89 -2.42 -4.79
CA ILE A 41 4.45 -3.44 -5.76
C ILE A 41 3.75 -4.59 -5.03
N VAL A 42 4.25 -4.97 -3.85
CA VAL A 42 3.61 -5.98 -2.99
C VAL A 42 2.23 -5.49 -2.56
N MET A 43 2.15 -4.23 -2.11
CA MET A 43 0.91 -3.58 -1.68
C MET A 43 -0.13 -3.51 -2.81
N GLY A 44 0.29 -3.06 -4.00
CA GLY A 44 -0.56 -3.02 -5.19
C GLY A 44 -1.07 -4.40 -5.59
N SER A 45 -0.23 -5.43 -5.47
CA SER A 45 -0.61 -6.81 -5.81
C SER A 45 -1.62 -7.42 -4.85
N VAL A 46 -1.46 -7.18 -3.54
CA VAL A 46 -2.45 -7.59 -2.53
C VAL A 46 -3.78 -6.89 -2.76
N SER A 47 -3.76 -5.58 -3.03
CA SER A 47 -4.97 -4.81 -3.32
C SER A 47 -5.70 -5.32 -4.58
N ALA A 48 -4.96 -5.55 -5.67
CA ALA A 48 -5.52 -6.03 -6.93
C ALA A 48 -6.01 -7.49 -6.89
N SER A 49 -5.66 -8.26 -5.85
CA SER A 49 -5.96 -9.70 -5.79
C SER A 49 -7.45 -10.01 -5.60
N SER A 50 -8.16 -9.22 -4.79
CA SER A 50 -9.59 -9.37 -4.53
C SER A 50 -10.13 -8.17 -3.75
N LYS A 51 -11.45 -8.03 -3.65
CA LYS A 51 -12.08 -7.02 -2.77
C LYS A 51 -11.59 -7.14 -1.32
N ALA A 52 -11.48 -8.36 -0.80
CA ALA A 52 -10.95 -8.60 0.54
C ALA A 52 -9.46 -8.22 0.67
N GLY A 53 -8.68 -8.36 -0.40
CA GLY A 53 -7.30 -7.90 -0.48
C GLY A 53 -7.18 -6.36 -0.44
N LEU A 54 -8.06 -5.66 -1.17
CA LEU A 54 -8.18 -4.20 -1.11
C LEU A 54 -8.57 -3.73 0.30
N ASP A 55 -9.58 -4.35 0.91
CA ASP A 55 -10.01 -4.03 2.27
C ASP A 55 -8.86 -4.26 3.27
N MET A 56 -8.12 -5.36 3.15
CA MET A 56 -6.94 -5.64 3.96
C MET A 56 -5.82 -4.60 3.75
N MET A 57 -5.55 -4.21 2.51
CA MET A 57 -4.52 -3.20 2.21
C MET A 57 -4.88 -1.84 2.81
N TRP A 58 -6.17 -1.47 2.77
CA TRP A 58 -6.65 -0.26 3.40
C TRP A 58 -6.51 -0.30 4.93
N GLU A 59 -6.91 -1.40 5.57
CA GLU A 59 -6.72 -1.56 7.02
C GLU A 59 -5.23 -1.55 7.41
N PHE A 60 -4.38 -2.19 6.61
CA PHE A 60 -2.93 -2.19 6.80
C PHE A 60 -2.32 -0.79 6.67
N LEU A 61 -2.75 -0.01 5.67
CA LEU A 61 -2.32 1.38 5.51
C LEU A 61 -2.71 2.21 6.74
N LYS A 62 -3.90 2.01 7.31
CA LYS A 62 -4.35 2.72 8.51
C LYS A 62 -3.56 2.31 9.75
N SER A 63 -3.32 1.01 9.97
CA SER A 63 -2.62 0.50 11.16
C SER A 63 -1.14 0.86 11.17
N ASP A 64 -0.49 0.79 10.00
CA ASP A 64 0.96 0.92 9.86
C ASP A 64 1.36 2.23 9.14
N PHE A 65 0.44 3.20 9.07
CA PHE A 65 0.62 4.46 8.36
C PHE A 65 1.94 5.16 8.73
N ASP A 66 2.24 5.26 10.02
CA ASP A 66 3.43 5.94 10.52
C ASP A 66 4.73 5.21 10.14
N ALA A 67 4.70 3.88 10.09
CA ALA A 67 5.84 3.07 9.66
C ALA A 67 6.08 3.24 8.15
N ILE A 68 5.01 3.15 7.36
CA ILE A 68 5.05 3.32 5.90
C ILE A 68 5.54 4.74 5.56
N HIS A 69 4.92 5.77 6.16
CA HIS A 69 5.29 7.16 5.97
C HIS A 69 6.74 7.41 6.41
N GLY A 70 7.13 6.89 7.57
CA GLY A 70 8.49 6.98 8.09
C GLY A 70 9.56 6.40 7.16
N MET A 71 9.23 5.31 6.46
CA MET A 71 10.11 4.65 5.49
C MET A 71 10.28 5.49 4.21
N VAL A 72 9.19 6.12 3.73
CA VAL A 72 9.21 6.86 2.45
C VAL A 72 9.40 8.36 2.58
N LYS A 73 9.41 8.94 3.78
CA LYS A 73 9.51 10.40 4.00
C LYS A 73 10.74 11.05 3.36
N ASN A 74 11.83 10.30 3.25
CA ASN A 74 13.09 10.77 2.65
C ASN A 74 13.25 10.29 1.19
N ALA A 75 12.28 9.53 0.68
CA ALA A 75 12.26 9.00 -0.67
C ALA A 75 11.41 9.92 -1.59
N SER A 76 11.24 9.51 -2.85
CA SER A 76 10.39 10.25 -3.78
C SER A 76 8.93 10.25 -3.28
N PRO A 77 8.24 11.42 -3.28
CA PRO A 77 6.83 11.50 -2.89
C PRO A 77 5.92 10.63 -3.79
N SER A 78 6.34 10.36 -5.04
CA SER A 78 5.65 9.48 -5.98
C SER A 78 5.48 8.05 -5.47
N ILE A 79 6.35 7.60 -4.56
CA ILE A 79 6.23 6.26 -3.95
C ILE A 79 5.03 6.23 -3.02
N MET A 80 4.82 7.29 -2.24
CA MET A 80 3.64 7.41 -1.39
C MET A 80 2.36 7.57 -2.22
N ASP A 81 2.43 8.27 -3.36
CA ASP A 81 1.31 8.34 -4.31
C ASP A 81 0.89 6.94 -4.80
N SER A 82 1.85 6.08 -5.14
CA SER A 82 1.56 4.69 -5.52
C SER A 82 0.94 3.88 -4.39
N VAL A 83 1.36 4.07 -3.14
CA VAL A 83 0.77 3.39 -1.98
C VAL A 83 -0.67 3.86 -1.75
N ILE A 84 -0.92 5.17 -1.84
CA ILE A 84 -2.27 5.74 -1.73
C ILE A 84 -3.16 5.15 -2.83
N GLY A 85 -2.72 5.22 -4.09
CA GLY A 85 -3.47 4.68 -5.22
C GLY A 85 -3.75 3.18 -5.09
N ALA A 86 -2.77 2.39 -4.62
CA ALA A 86 -2.96 0.97 -4.36
C ALA A 86 -4.04 0.71 -3.30
N ALA A 87 -4.13 1.53 -2.25
CA ALA A 87 -5.08 1.32 -1.16
C ALA A 87 -6.48 1.87 -1.46
N THR A 88 -6.66 2.80 -2.41
CA THR A 88 -7.94 3.50 -2.62
C THR A 88 -8.60 3.26 -3.97
N SER A 89 -7.83 3.00 -5.04
CA SER A 89 -8.34 3.01 -6.43
C SER A 89 -9.41 1.94 -6.75
N GLY A 90 -9.50 0.88 -5.95
CA GLY A 90 -10.48 -0.19 -6.15
C GLY A 90 -11.86 0.08 -5.54
N TYR A 91 -12.04 1.17 -4.77
CA TYR A 91 -13.32 1.51 -4.16
C TYR A 91 -14.20 2.31 -5.12
N CYS A 92 -15.51 2.07 -5.05
CA CYS A 92 -16.53 2.75 -5.86
C CYS A 92 -17.81 3.01 -5.05
N SER A 93 -17.68 3.26 -3.75
CA SER A 93 -18.81 3.57 -2.86
C SER A 93 -18.61 4.90 -2.15
N ALA A 94 -19.69 5.68 -2.02
CA ALA A 94 -19.66 6.99 -1.36
C ALA A 94 -19.21 6.89 0.11
N GLU A 95 -19.70 5.88 0.84
CA GLU A 95 -19.30 5.63 2.22
C GLU A 95 -17.78 5.44 2.39
N LYS A 96 -17.13 4.76 1.43
CA LYS A 96 -15.68 4.57 1.46
C LYS A 96 -14.94 5.83 1.05
N ALA A 97 -15.47 6.60 0.11
CA ALA A 97 -14.90 7.91 -0.23
C ALA A 97 -14.84 8.83 1.00
N ASP A 98 -15.95 8.94 1.74
CA ASP A 98 -16.00 9.74 2.97
C ASP A 98 -15.02 9.27 4.04
N GLU A 99 -14.84 7.94 4.20
CA GLU A 99 -13.86 7.37 5.14
C GLU A 99 -12.42 7.73 4.73
N ILE A 100 -12.11 7.60 3.44
CA ILE A 100 -10.79 7.86 2.87
C ILE A 100 -10.43 9.34 2.99
N GLU A 101 -11.37 10.23 2.65
CA GLU A 101 -11.19 11.69 2.78
C GLU A 101 -10.87 12.07 4.23
N LYS A 102 -11.68 11.61 5.20
CA LYS A 102 -11.46 11.88 6.63
C LYS A 102 -10.09 11.38 7.12
N PHE A 103 -9.67 10.21 6.65
CA PHE A 103 -8.35 9.67 7.00
C PHE A 103 -7.22 10.56 6.49
N PHE A 104 -7.29 11.02 5.24
CA PHE A 104 -6.25 11.87 4.67
C PHE A 104 -6.29 13.31 5.19
N GLU A 105 -7.46 13.84 5.53
CA GLU A 105 -7.58 15.13 6.23
C GLU A 105 -6.89 15.08 7.60
N ALA A 106 -7.12 14.02 8.38
CA ALA A 106 -6.46 13.81 9.68
C ALA A 106 -4.93 13.72 9.55
N ASN A 107 -4.43 13.23 8.41
CA ASN A 107 -3.00 13.03 8.13
C ASN A 107 -2.38 14.07 7.17
N ASN A 108 -3.12 15.14 6.83
CA ASN A 108 -2.72 16.21 5.90
C ASN A 108 -1.29 16.70 6.11
N LYS A 109 -0.92 16.97 7.37
CA LYS A 109 0.42 17.51 7.72
C LYS A 109 1.55 16.60 7.24
N LYS A 110 1.34 15.28 7.22
CA LYS A 110 2.32 14.28 6.78
C LYS A 110 2.30 14.08 5.26
N LEU A 111 1.18 14.38 4.60
CA LEU A 111 0.93 14.14 3.17
C LEU A 111 0.89 15.42 2.34
N SER A 112 1.56 16.49 2.78
CA SER A 112 1.53 17.79 2.09
C SER A 112 1.99 17.73 0.63
N SER A 113 2.88 16.78 0.32
CA SER A 113 3.42 16.56 -1.03
C SER A 113 2.53 15.69 -1.92
N ASN A 114 1.51 15.02 -1.36
CA ASN A 114 0.65 14.05 -2.04
C ASN A 114 -0.76 14.58 -2.32
N LYS A 115 -1.00 15.88 -2.08
CA LYS A 115 -2.32 16.54 -2.20
C LYS A 115 -3.00 16.29 -3.53
N ARG A 116 -2.23 16.28 -4.63
CA ARG A 116 -2.77 16.03 -5.97
C ARG A 116 -3.42 14.65 -6.05
N THR A 117 -2.72 13.61 -5.62
CA THR A 117 -3.19 12.23 -5.66
C THR A 117 -4.40 12.02 -4.75
N ILE A 118 -4.43 12.68 -3.59
CA ILE A 118 -5.56 12.60 -2.65
C ILE A 118 -6.82 13.26 -3.22
N SER A 119 -6.67 14.27 -4.09
CA SER A 119 -7.80 14.98 -4.72
C SER A 119 -8.34 14.36 -6.01
N GLN A 120 -7.74 13.25 -6.49
CA GLN A 120 -8.08 12.59 -7.74
C GLN A 120 -8.96 11.36 -7.49
#